data_AF-A0A3A6Q924-F1
#
_entry.id   AF-A0A3A6Q924-F1
#
_cell.length_a   1.000
_cell.length_b   1.000
_cell.length_c   1.000
_cell.angle_alpha   90.00
_cell.angle_beta   90.00
_cell.angle_gamma   90.00
#
_symmetry.space_group_name_H-M   'P 1'
#
loop_
_entity.id
_entity.type
_entity.pdbx_description
1 polymer ?
#
loop_
_entity_poly.entity_id
_entity_poly.type
_entity_poly.pdbx_seq_one_letter_code
_entity_poly.pdbx_strand_id
1 'polypeptide(L)'
;MDAHRSTNTETAMRNAEIVMAPERLGAMHQNRISFVRSLIRKMAKQEWHVTQHEWQLCPQGYGHVIYRLETPAHVYHLVVFCDEIADEERNDRVIAEKWDVTFALVYGDVDSALLEQLRANVPLQEAGRNPNKVLVLARANKSVRVFEHIVSHLSQGIQPDPKELADVGYILRTTAVYGNGKFGIADFKLLENNQDFSQSFSAQMCAVYLLREFSLDWVHYLAKQYGGDKAISLHRGLQRYLGVGNATGLGMAPYLINHPCIVDQWMTTRERAISEVLAMPCEQSEYLALDALLNKGIRHLQQVITINKHQANLNIVALEHLVNLRKQLNMLMLQSPNWKAVVEQSQAMSLEAQEILISCLMELYPEVVDPFEEQMNCDEALSLASGKKVSDLIALLEAKYRWAIDMDFTLPENNYWFWYRSQDKEEPRLGIRGEEVGEERELPLDIGRQVYRFYHALRTYTESRSDLADASMAEFLLHEPKHRAIARRVWTLGNKAMGDIQMNVLRQDALPMHLLRCKLAIFGATKFDPRSDRWVRVTFFQGSPLLDEIHDQNYQDNWIFPLLPSDESLIQQSTFGGATQ
;
A
#
# COMPACT_ATOMS: atom_id res chain seq x y z
N MET A 1 25.38 39.32 -10.64
CA MET A 1 26.41 38.28 -10.48
C MET A 1 25.87 37.32 -9.44
N ASP A 2 24.93 36.47 -9.88
CA ASP A 2 24.24 35.52 -9.02
C ASP A 2 25.06 34.23 -9.01
N ALA A 3 25.73 34.01 -7.88
CA ALA A 3 26.44 32.78 -7.62
C ALA A 3 25.41 31.71 -7.23
N HIS A 4 24.99 30.91 -8.21
CA HIS A 4 24.45 29.57 -7.97
C HIS A 4 25.49 28.78 -7.17
N ARG A 5 25.34 28.74 -5.84
CA ARG A 5 26.00 27.73 -5.01
C ARG A 5 25.27 26.40 -5.22
N SER A 6 25.70 25.68 -6.25
CA SER A 6 25.49 24.25 -6.35
C SER A 6 26.33 23.55 -5.28
N THR A 7 25.80 23.44 -4.07
CA THR A 7 26.32 22.51 -3.06
C THR A 7 25.67 21.15 -3.29
N ASN A 8 26.17 20.40 -4.26
CA ASN A 8 25.94 18.95 -4.34
C ASN A 8 26.69 18.29 -3.19
N THR A 9 26.13 18.37 -1.99
CA THR A 9 26.37 17.36 -0.96
C THR A 9 25.51 16.18 -1.35
N GLU A 10 26.05 15.25 -2.14
CA GLU A 10 25.40 13.96 -2.38
C GLU A 10 25.15 13.31 -1.01
N THR A 11 23.92 13.41 -0.54
CA THR A 11 23.53 12.81 0.72
C THR A 11 23.29 11.35 0.43
N ALA A 12 24.13 10.47 0.98
CA ALA A 12 24.01 9.05 0.75
C ALA A 12 22.69 8.51 1.30
N MET A 13 22.02 7.66 0.52
CA MET A 13 20.88 6.85 0.99
C MET A 13 21.29 6.01 2.20
N ARG A 14 20.32 5.66 3.05
CA ARG A 14 20.56 4.72 4.15
C ARG A 14 20.96 3.36 3.59
N ASN A 15 21.77 2.62 4.35
CA ASN A 15 22.27 1.31 3.94
C ASN A 15 21.11 0.31 3.74
N ALA A 16 21.20 -0.54 2.72
CA ALA A 16 20.19 -1.55 2.40
C ALA A 16 19.91 -2.50 3.58
N GLU A 17 20.92 -2.83 4.39
CA GLU A 17 20.77 -3.64 5.60
C GLU A 17 19.80 -3.01 6.62
N ILE A 18 19.69 -1.69 6.65
CA ILE A 18 18.75 -0.97 7.52
C ILE A 18 17.38 -0.90 6.84
N VAL A 19 17.33 -0.50 5.57
CA VAL A 19 16.09 -0.22 4.84
C VAL A 19 15.31 -1.51 4.55
N MET A 20 16.01 -2.56 4.14
CA MET A 20 15.43 -3.84 3.71
C MET A 20 15.25 -4.84 4.87
N ALA A 21 15.51 -4.43 6.11
CA ALA A 21 15.20 -5.20 7.30
C ALA A 21 13.67 -5.29 7.51
N PRO A 22 13.11 -6.47 7.83
CA PRO A 22 11.66 -6.66 7.98
C PRO A 22 11.01 -5.65 8.94
N GLU A 23 11.60 -5.42 10.10
CA GLU A 23 11.06 -4.54 11.13
C GLU A 23 10.95 -3.10 10.64
N ARG A 24 11.96 -2.62 9.90
CA ARG A 24 11.96 -1.30 9.26
C ARG A 24 10.87 -1.20 8.21
N LEU A 25 10.80 -2.17 7.31
CA LEU A 25 9.76 -2.25 6.27
C LEU A 25 8.35 -2.28 6.88
N GLY A 26 8.19 -2.98 8.00
CA GLY A 26 6.94 -3.07 8.72
C GLY A 26 6.57 -1.79 9.49
N ALA A 27 7.52 -0.93 9.84
CA ALA A 27 7.26 0.34 10.53
C ALA A 27 6.83 1.48 9.58
N MET A 28 6.87 1.26 8.26
CA MET A 28 6.57 2.29 7.27
C MET A 28 5.13 2.83 7.39
N HIS A 29 4.99 4.12 7.07
CA HIS A 29 3.73 4.81 6.88
C HIS A 29 3.60 5.29 5.43
N GLN A 30 2.38 5.61 5.02
CA GLN A 30 2.18 6.36 3.78
C GLN A 30 2.93 7.69 3.83
N ASN A 31 3.35 8.16 2.67
CA ASN A 31 4.02 9.44 2.46
C ASN A 31 3.56 10.05 1.13
N ARG A 32 4.13 11.20 0.77
CA ARG A 32 3.74 11.91 -0.45
C ARG A 32 3.78 11.03 -1.70
N ILE A 33 4.82 10.23 -1.92
CA ILE A 33 4.96 9.39 -3.12
C ILE A 33 4.17 8.07 -3.10
N SER A 34 3.33 7.86 -2.08
CA SER A 34 2.47 6.67 -2.02
C SER A 34 1.40 6.71 -3.12
N PHE A 35 0.98 5.55 -3.63
CA PHE A 35 0.19 5.47 -4.86
C PHE A 35 -1.14 6.24 -4.79
N VAL A 36 -1.89 6.12 -3.69
CA VAL A 36 -3.13 6.90 -3.51
C VAL A 36 -2.88 8.41 -3.47
N ARG A 37 -1.73 8.86 -2.96
CA ARG A 37 -1.37 10.29 -2.89
C ARG A 37 -1.01 10.82 -4.28
N SER A 38 -0.15 10.10 -4.99
CA SER A 38 0.23 10.44 -6.37
C SER A 38 -0.96 10.44 -7.33
N LEU A 39 -1.89 9.49 -7.17
CA LEU A 39 -3.09 9.43 -8.01
C LEU A 39 -3.97 10.68 -7.82
N ILE A 40 -4.23 11.10 -6.59
CA ILE A 40 -5.07 12.27 -6.32
C ILE A 40 -4.42 13.55 -6.87
N ARG A 41 -3.10 13.72 -6.69
CA ARG A 41 -2.37 14.83 -7.30
C ARG A 41 -2.43 14.80 -8.82
N LYS A 42 -2.30 13.62 -9.43
CA LYS A 42 -2.43 13.45 -10.88
C LYS A 42 -3.83 13.83 -11.36
N MET A 43 -4.88 13.36 -10.69
CA MET A 43 -6.26 13.71 -10.99
C MET A 43 -6.48 15.23 -10.96
N ALA A 44 -5.95 15.92 -9.95
CA ALA A 44 -6.02 17.38 -9.83
C ALA A 44 -5.25 18.08 -10.95
N LYS A 45 -3.97 17.73 -11.14
CA LYS A 45 -3.07 18.35 -12.13
C LYS A 45 -3.57 18.18 -13.57
N GLN A 46 -4.22 17.07 -13.86
CA GLN A 46 -4.75 16.75 -15.19
C GLN A 46 -6.24 17.04 -15.34
N GLU A 47 -6.85 17.71 -14.35
CA GLU A 47 -8.27 18.10 -14.38
C GLU A 47 -9.22 16.93 -14.68
N TRP A 48 -8.93 15.74 -14.13
CA TRP A 48 -9.78 14.56 -14.35
C TRP A 48 -11.18 14.84 -13.82
N HIS A 49 -12.19 14.48 -14.61
CA HIS A 49 -13.58 14.76 -14.29
C HIS A 49 -14.35 13.46 -14.08
N VAL A 50 -15.18 13.41 -13.04
CA VAL A 50 -16.00 12.24 -12.73
C VAL A 50 -17.45 12.68 -12.61
N THR A 51 -18.32 11.96 -13.29
CA THR A 51 -19.77 12.22 -13.30
C THR A 51 -20.54 10.96 -12.96
N GLN A 52 -21.69 11.12 -12.32
CA GLN A 52 -22.69 10.06 -12.23
C GLN A 52 -23.34 9.91 -13.62
N HIS A 53 -23.01 8.85 -14.33
CA HIS A 53 -23.49 8.60 -15.69
C HIS A 53 -24.85 7.90 -15.68
N GLU A 54 -25.02 6.91 -14.82
CA GLU A 54 -26.27 6.17 -14.69
C GLU A 54 -26.51 5.78 -13.23
N TRP A 55 -27.73 6.01 -12.73
CA TRP A 55 -28.14 5.64 -11.37
C TRP A 55 -29.45 4.83 -11.40
N GLN A 56 -29.34 3.50 -11.29
CA GLN A 56 -30.47 2.56 -11.34
C GLN A 56 -30.56 1.75 -10.05
N LEU A 57 -30.60 2.43 -8.91
CA LEU A 57 -30.91 1.81 -7.63
C LEU A 57 -32.41 1.90 -7.33
N CYS A 58 -32.98 0.81 -6.82
CA CYS A 58 -34.32 0.82 -6.23
C CYS A 58 -34.32 1.58 -4.88
N PRO A 59 -35.49 1.88 -4.29
CA PRO A 59 -35.57 2.59 -3.00
C PRO A 59 -34.84 1.89 -1.84
N GLN A 60 -34.61 0.57 -1.94
CA GLN A 60 -33.84 -0.22 -0.97
C GLN A 60 -32.32 -0.18 -1.24
N GLY A 61 -31.88 0.44 -2.34
CA GLY A 61 -30.48 0.62 -2.69
C GLY A 61 -29.86 -0.51 -3.51
N TYR A 62 -30.66 -1.36 -4.15
CA TYR A 62 -30.20 -2.48 -4.98
C TYR A 62 -30.33 -2.15 -6.47
N GLY A 63 -29.42 -2.67 -7.30
CA GLY A 63 -29.38 -2.41 -8.73
C GLY A 63 -27.96 -2.13 -9.21
N HIS A 64 -27.79 -1.09 -10.04
CA HIS A 64 -26.45 -0.68 -10.49
C HIS A 64 -26.28 0.83 -10.62
N VAL A 65 -25.02 1.25 -10.56
CA VAL A 65 -24.59 2.64 -10.78
C VAL A 65 -23.39 2.64 -11.71
N ILE A 66 -23.30 3.63 -12.58
CA ILE A 66 -22.16 3.86 -13.46
C ILE A 66 -21.61 5.26 -13.21
N TYR A 67 -20.33 5.34 -12.82
CA TYR A 67 -19.57 6.59 -12.86
C TYR A 67 -18.77 6.64 -14.15
N ARG A 68 -18.75 7.81 -14.78
CA ARG A 68 -17.90 8.09 -15.94
C ARG A 68 -16.75 8.98 -15.51
N LEU A 69 -15.54 8.45 -15.65
CA LEU A 69 -14.28 9.15 -15.46
C LEU A 69 -13.73 9.59 -16.82
N GLU A 70 -13.52 10.88 -16.98
CA GLU A 70 -12.84 11.50 -18.11
C GLU A 70 -11.46 11.96 -17.69
N THR A 71 -10.46 11.58 -18.49
CA THR A 71 -9.11 12.11 -18.42
C THR A 71 -8.80 12.88 -19.71
N PRO A 72 -7.68 13.62 -19.79
CA PRO A 72 -7.28 14.24 -21.05
C PRO A 72 -7.05 13.23 -22.19
N ALA A 73 -6.76 11.97 -21.87
CA ALA A 73 -6.40 10.95 -22.85
C ALA A 73 -7.55 9.98 -23.16
N HIS A 74 -8.37 9.62 -22.17
CA HIS A 74 -9.33 8.52 -22.29
C HIS A 74 -10.58 8.70 -21.42
N VAL A 75 -11.55 7.82 -21.66
CA VAL A 75 -12.78 7.68 -20.87
C VAL A 75 -12.79 6.29 -20.22
N TYR A 76 -13.26 6.23 -18.98
CA TYR A 76 -13.41 5.01 -18.21
C TYR A 76 -14.75 4.99 -17.51
N HIS A 77 -15.36 3.81 -17.39
CA HIS A 77 -16.57 3.61 -16.59
C HIS A 77 -16.26 2.76 -15.36
N LEU A 78 -16.64 3.23 -14.18
CA LEU A 78 -16.78 2.37 -13.01
C LEU A 78 -18.23 1.87 -12.95
N VAL A 79 -18.44 0.58 -13.18
CA VAL A 79 -19.75 -0.06 -13.03
C VAL A 79 -19.81 -0.72 -11.67
N VAL A 80 -20.83 -0.37 -10.88
CA VAL A 80 -21.06 -0.87 -9.53
C VAL A 80 -22.39 -1.61 -9.50
N PHE A 81 -22.38 -2.87 -9.05
CA PHE A 81 -23.56 -3.69 -8.81
C PHE A 81 -23.81 -3.79 -7.30
N CYS A 82 -25.06 -3.58 -6.90
CA CYS A 82 -25.50 -3.60 -5.50
C CYS A 82 -26.54 -4.69 -5.32
N ASP A 83 -26.18 -5.74 -4.61
CA ASP A 83 -27.00 -6.94 -4.46
C ASP A 83 -27.64 -7.00 -3.07
N GLU A 84 -28.85 -7.59 -3.01
CA GLU A 84 -29.47 -7.96 -1.74
C GLU A 84 -28.88 -9.28 -1.25
N ILE A 85 -28.46 -9.28 0.01
CA ILE A 85 -27.86 -10.43 0.68
C ILE A 85 -28.50 -10.57 2.05
N ALA A 86 -28.88 -11.79 2.41
CA ALA A 86 -29.35 -12.12 3.75
C ALA A 86 -28.21 -12.01 4.77
N ASP A 87 -28.50 -11.62 6.01
CA ASP A 87 -27.48 -11.41 7.04
C ASP A 87 -26.63 -12.66 7.29
N GLU A 88 -27.22 -13.85 7.19
CA GLU A 88 -26.52 -15.12 7.39
C GLU A 88 -25.56 -15.47 6.24
N GLU A 89 -25.75 -14.88 5.06
CA GLU A 89 -24.89 -15.07 3.89
C GLU A 89 -23.72 -14.07 3.86
N ARG A 90 -23.74 -13.02 4.69
CA ARG A 90 -22.66 -12.03 4.77
C ARG A 90 -21.43 -12.63 5.43
N ASN A 91 -20.39 -12.86 4.64
CA ASN A 91 -19.10 -13.30 5.13
C ASN A 91 -17.99 -12.30 4.78
N ASP A 92 -17.25 -11.89 5.81
CA ASP A 92 -16.20 -10.89 5.73
C ASP A 92 -14.89 -11.41 5.08
N ARG A 93 -14.81 -12.71 4.79
CA ARG A 93 -13.65 -13.38 4.22
C ARG A 93 -13.65 -13.30 2.69
N VAL A 94 -12.45 -13.37 2.12
CA VAL A 94 -12.24 -13.45 0.65
C VAL A 94 -12.93 -14.68 0.04
N ILE A 95 -13.20 -15.72 0.84
CA ILE A 95 -13.84 -16.96 0.42
C ILE A 95 -15.37 -16.91 0.35
N ALA A 96 -16.00 -15.77 0.66
CA ALA A 96 -17.44 -15.60 0.53
C ALA A 96 -17.90 -15.89 -0.92
N GLU A 97 -19.21 -16.10 -1.10
CA GLU A 97 -19.82 -16.31 -2.44
C GLU A 97 -20.67 -15.12 -2.88
N LYS A 98 -21.04 -14.25 -1.93
CA LYS A 98 -21.86 -13.05 -2.16
C LYS A 98 -21.24 -11.85 -1.44
N TRP A 99 -21.37 -10.67 -2.04
CA TRP A 99 -20.88 -9.39 -1.51
C TRP A 99 -21.89 -8.29 -1.77
N ASP A 100 -22.05 -7.37 -0.81
CA ASP A 100 -23.06 -6.31 -0.95
C ASP A 100 -22.82 -5.46 -2.21
N VAL A 101 -21.55 -5.34 -2.62
CA VAL A 101 -21.13 -4.61 -3.81
C VAL A 101 -20.08 -5.40 -4.59
N THR A 102 -20.28 -5.50 -5.90
CA THR A 102 -19.21 -5.87 -6.85
C THR A 102 -19.04 -4.79 -7.89
N PHE A 103 -17.83 -4.59 -8.39
CA PHE A 103 -17.56 -3.48 -9.31
C PHE A 103 -16.43 -3.76 -10.29
N ALA A 104 -16.49 -3.08 -11.42
CA ALA A 104 -15.52 -3.18 -12.49
C ALA A 104 -15.15 -1.79 -13.03
N LEU A 105 -13.85 -1.52 -13.19
CA LEU A 105 -13.36 -0.36 -13.94
C LEU A 105 -13.09 -0.78 -15.38
N VAL A 106 -13.73 -0.12 -16.34
CA VAL A 106 -13.75 -0.48 -17.76
C VAL A 106 -13.12 0.63 -18.57
N TYR A 107 -12.27 0.27 -19.53
CA TYR A 107 -11.74 1.18 -20.53
C TYR A 107 -12.77 1.47 -21.63
N GLY A 108 -13.18 2.73 -21.75
CA GLY A 108 -14.23 3.21 -22.64
C GLY A 108 -15.63 3.15 -22.03
N ASP A 109 -16.61 3.59 -22.81
CA ASP A 109 -18.03 3.56 -22.43
C ASP A 109 -18.56 2.12 -22.35
N VAL A 110 -19.58 1.93 -21.51
CA VAL A 110 -20.29 0.67 -21.31
C VAL A 110 -21.66 0.76 -21.98
N ASP A 111 -21.82 0.07 -23.11
CA ASP A 111 -23.13 -0.09 -23.75
C ASP A 111 -23.99 -1.13 -23.03
N SER A 112 -25.27 -1.23 -23.42
CA SER A 112 -26.22 -2.15 -22.78
C SER A 112 -25.80 -3.62 -22.90
N ALA A 113 -25.14 -4.02 -23.98
CA ALA A 113 -24.71 -5.40 -24.17
C ALA A 113 -23.55 -5.75 -23.22
N LEU A 114 -22.58 -4.85 -23.10
CA LEU A 114 -21.48 -4.98 -22.17
C LEU A 114 -21.97 -4.91 -20.72
N LEU A 115 -22.92 -4.02 -20.40
CA LEU A 115 -23.50 -3.94 -19.06
C LEU A 115 -24.12 -5.27 -18.62
N GLU A 116 -24.92 -5.91 -19.48
CA GLU A 116 -25.53 -7.20 -19.18
C GLU A 116 -24.49 -8.33 -19.07
N GLN A 117 -23.44 -8.29 -19.90
CA GLN A 117 -22.31 -9.21 -19.75
C GLN A 117 -21.61 -9.03 -18.39
N LEU A 118 -21.35 -7.79 -17.98
CA LEU A 118 -20.74 -7.48 -16.69
C LEU A 118 -21.63 -7.91 -15.53
N ARG A 119 -22.95 -7.64 -15.60
CA ARG A 119 -23.93 -8.06 -14.61
C ARG A 119 -23.91 -9.57 -14.39
N ALA A 120 -23.80 -10.34 -15.47
CA ALA A 120 -23.76 -11.80 -15.41
C ALA A 120 -22.42 -12.37 -14.90
N ASN A 121 -21.30 -11.63 -14.98
CA ASN A 121 -19.96 -12.19 -14.76
C ASN A 121 -19.17 -11.55 -13.62
N VAL A 122 -19.34 -10.26 -13.34
CA VAL A 122 -18.60 -9.56 -12.28
C VAL A 122 -18.93 -10.14 -10.89
N PRO A 123 -20.20 -10.42 -10.54
CA PRO A 123 -20.53 -11.04 -9.25
C PRO A 123 -19.96 -12.46 -9.08
N LEU A 124 -19.74 -13.20 -10.17
CA LEU A 124 -19.24 -14.58 -10.15
C LEU A 124 -17.74 -14.70 -9.81
N GLN A 125 -16.99 -13.59 -9.91
CA GLN A 125 -15.57 -13.51 -9.53
C GLN A 125 -14.72 -14.62 -10.19
N GLU A 126 -14.20 -15.58 -9.41
CA GLU A 126 -13.38 -16.69 -9.88
C GLU A 126 -14.07 -17.53 -10.99
N ALA A 127 -15.40 -17.69 -10.92
CA ALA A 127 -16.20 -18.43 -11.89
C ALA A 127 -16.62 -17.59 -13.11
N GLY A 128 -16.56 -16.26 -13.02
CA GLY A 128 -16.95 -15.33 -14.08
C GLY A 128 -15.86 -15.13 -15.12
N ARG A 129 -16.25 -14.68 -16.33
CA ARG A 129 -15.30 -14.29 -17.37
C ARG A 129 -15.66 -12.92 -17.93
N ASN A 130 -14.68 -12.03 -17.93
CA ASN A 130 -14.87 -10.64 -18.29
C ASN A 130 -14.04 -10.29 -19.54
N PRO A 131 -14.44 -9.29 -20.34
CA PRO A 131 -13.68 -8.90 -21.52
C PRO A 131 -12.40 -8.15 -21.15
N ASN A 132 -11.40 -8.16 -22.03
CA ASN A 132 -10.11 -7.47 -21.87
C ASN A 132 -10.22 -5.93 -21.75
N LYS A 133 -11.42 -5.34 -21.87
CA LYS A 133 -11.66 -3.93 -21.57
C LYS A 133 -11.82 -3.66 -20.07
N VAL A 134 -12.12 -4.68 -19.27
CA VAL A 134 -12.17 -4.57 -17.81
C VAL A 134 -10.74 -4.47 -17.30
N LEU A 135 -10.38 -3.34 -16.69
CA LEU A 135 -9.05 -3.10 -16.14
C LEU A 135 -8.94 -3.59 -14.70
N VAL A 136 -10.02 -3.42 -13.94
CA VAL A 136 -10.11 -3.78 -12.52
C VAL A 136 -11.42 -4.50 -12.29
N LEU A 137 -11.37 -5.56 -11.48
CA LEU A 137 -12.54 -6.25 -10.96
C LEU A 137 -12.38 -6.40 -9.45
N ALA A 138 -13.42 -6.07 -8.70
CA ALA A 138 -13.33 -6.01 -7.25
C ALA A 138 -14.68 -6.26 -6.57
N ARG A 139 -14.61 -6.42 -5.25
CA ARG A 139 -15.75 -6.75 -4.39
C ARG A 139 -15.61 -6.11 -3.01
N ALA A 140 -16.74 -5.70 -2.43
CA ALA A 140 -16.80 -5.03 -1.14
C ALA A 140 -18.07 -5.37 -0.36
N ASN A 141 -17.96 -5.32 0.97
CA ASN A 141 -19.09 -5.47 1.90
C ASN A 141 -19.35 -4.17 2.63
N LYS A 142 -20.60 -3.97 3.06
CA LYS A 142 -20.98 -2.90 3.98
C LYS A 142 -20.37 -3.16 5.34
N SER A 143 -19.84 -2.11 5.98
CA SER A 143 -19.69 -2.11 7.43
C SER A 143 -21.06 -1.87 8.05
N VAL A 144 -21.84 -2.94 8.22
CA VAL A 144 -23.29 -2.89 8.53
C VAL A 144 -23.62 -1.86 9.60
N ARG A 145 -22.92 -1.91 10.75
CA ARG A 145 -23.13 -0.97 11.86
C ARG A 145 -22.94 0.50 11.45
N VAL A 146 -21.85 0.82 10.77
CA VAL A 146 -21.57 2.21 10.34
C VAL A 146 -22.53 2.66 9.25
N PHE A 147 -22.83 1.77 8.32
CA PHE A 147 -23.75 2.03 7.22
C PHE A 147 -25.15 2.41 7.74
N GLU A 148 -25.72 1.57 8.61
CA GLU A 148 -27.04 1.81 9.21
C GLU A 148 -27.05 3.03 10.12
N HIS A 149 -25.98 3.24 10.90
CA HIS A 149 -25.85 4.42 11.75
C HIS A 149 -25.89 5.71 10.95
N ILE A 150 -25.13 5.79 9.84
CA ILE A 150 -25.13 6.96 8.97
C ILE A 150 -26.52 7.15 8.35
N VAL A 151 -27.06 6.13 7.68
CA VAL A 151 -28.34 6.24 6.95
C VAL A 151 -29.48 6.65 7.90
N SER A 152 -29.57 6.01 9.07
CA SER A 152 -30.63 6.31 10.05
C SER A 152 -30.56 7.74 10.58
N HIS A 153 -29.37 8.24 10.94
CA HIS A 153 -29.21 9.60 11.46
C HIS A 153 -29.47 10.65 10.38
N LEU A 154 -28.87 10.48 9.20
CA LEU A 154 -29.03 11.42 8.10
C LEU A 154 -30.49 11.50 7.64
N SER A 155 -31.22 10.38 7.61
CA SER A 155 -32.65 10.37 7.26
C SER A 155 -33.54 11.16 8.24
N GLN A 156 -33.09 11.33 9.47
CA GLN A 156 -33.78 12.09 10.51
C GLN A 156 -33.35 13.57 10.57
N GLY A 157 -32.41 13.98 9.73
CA GLY A 157 -31.86 15.34 9.74
C GLY A 157 -30.80 15.57 10.82
N ILE A 158 -30.10 14.52 11.26
CA ILE A 158 -29.11 14.56 12.34
C ILE A 158 -27.77 14.01 11.84
N GLN A 159 -26.65 14.58 12.28
CA GLN A 159 -25.32 14.03 12.00
C GLN A 159 -25.02 12.80 12.89
N PRO A 160 -24.39 11.74 12.37
CA PRO A 160 -24.00 10.58 13.18
C PRO A 160 -22.89 10.94 14.17
N ASP A 161 -22.80 10.21 15.29
CA ASP A 161 -21.70 10.33 16.26
C ASP A 161 -20.34 10.02 15.60
N PRO A 162 -19.40 10.99 15.55
CA PRO A 162 -18.05 10.79 15.01
C PRO A 162 -17.29 9.64 15.66
N LYS A 163 -17.52 9.32 16.94
CA LYS A 163 -16.83 8.23 17.64
C LYS A 163 -17.21 6.87 17.10
N GLU A 164 -18.49 6.65 16.78
CA GLU A 164 -18.94 5.41 16.15
C GLU A 164 -18.34 5.21 14.75
N LEU A 165 -18.12 6.31 14.02
CA LEU A 165 -17.42 6.28 12.74
C LEU A 165 -15.92 5.98 12.90
N ALA A 166 -15.31 6.40 14.01
CA ALA A 166 -13.88 6.22 14.28
C ALA A 166 -13.46 4.76 14.45
N ASP A 167 -14.32 3.96 15.10
CA ASP A 167 -14.10 2.55 15.42
C ASP A 167 -13.89 1.68 14.17
N VAL A 168 -14.50 2.07 13.05
CA VAL A 168 -14.39 1.37 11.76
C VAL A 168 -13.63 2.20 10.73
N GLY A 169 -14.02 3.46 10.51
CA GLY A 169 -13.37 4.39 9.59
C GLY A 169 -13.72 4.25 8.10
N TYR A 170 -14.74 3.46 7.75
CA TYR A 170 -15.20 3.28 6.37
C TYR A 170 -16.66 2.81 6.28
N ILE A 171 -17.32 3.13 5.17
CA ILE A 171 -18.68 2.65 4.84
C ILE A 171 -18.59 1.28 4.15
N LEU A 172 -17.71 1.18 3.15
CA LEU A 172 -17.45 -0.06 2.42
C LEU A 172 -16.05 -0.59 2.74
N ARG A 173 -15.95 -1.93 2.76
CA ARG A 173 -14.69 -2.65 2.91
C ARG A 173 -14.47 -3.56 1.73
N THR A 174 -13.41 -3.29 0.97
CA THR A 174 -12.96 -4.19 -0.09
C THR A 174 -12.41 -5.48 0.50
N THR A 175 -12.79 -6.61 -0.07
CA THR A 175 -12.22 -7.93 0.25
C THR A 175 -11.18 -8.34 -0.78
N ALA A 176 -11.31 -7.87 -2.02
CA ALA A 176 -10.31 -8.03 -3.05
C ALA A 176 -10.43 -6.95 -4.12
N VAL A 177 -9.27 -6.60 -4.72
CA VAL A 177 -9.16 -5.71 -5.87
C VAL A 177 -8.18 -6.36 -6.84
N TYR A 178 -8.68 -6.77 -8.01
CA TYR A 178 -7.95 -7.58 -8.97
C TYR A 178 -7.62 -6.81 -10.25
N GLY A 179 -6.51 -7.17 -10.87
CA GLY A 179 -6.05 -6.70 -12.17
C GLY A 179 -5.16 -7.74 -12.82
N ASN A 180 -4.48 -7.35 -13.90
CA ASN A 180 -3.40 -8.13 -14.53
C ASN A 180 -3.83 -9.56 -14.92
N GLY A 181 -4.80 -9.67 -15.83
CA GLY A 181 -5.19 -10.96 -16.43
C GLY A 181 -6.11 -11.82 -15.55
N LYS A 182 -6.25 -11.50 -14.25
CA LYS A 182 -7.03 -12.30 -13.33
C LYS A 182 -8.51 -12.34 -13.73
N PHE A 183 -9.10 -13.54 -13.82
CA PHE A 183 -10.47 -13.75 -14.29
C PHE A 183 -10.74 -13.33 -15.74
N GLY A 184 -9.69 -13.25 -16.56
CA GLY A 184 -9.77 -12.86 -17.98
C GLY A 184 -9.89 -11.36 -18.22
N ILE A 185 -9.70 -10.53 -17.19
CA ILE A 185 -9.62 -9.07 -17.35
C ILE A 185 -8.30 -8.66 -18.01
N ALA A 186 -8.12 -7.38 -18.30
CA ALA A 186 -6.93 -6.84 -18.97
C ALA A 186 -5.60 -7.26 -18.30
N ASP A 187 -4.64 -7.71 -19.12
CA ASP A 187 -3.26 -7.90 -18.70
C ASP A 187 -2.57 -6.56 -18.41
N PHE A 188 -1.64 -6.54 -17.46
CA PHE A 188 -0.88 -5.34 -17.10
C PHE A 188 -0.13 -4.75 -18.29
N LYS A 189 0.26 -5.57 -19.27
CA LYS A 189 0.93 -5.12 -20.50
C LYS A 189 0.13 -4.09 -21.29
N LEU A 190 -1.21 -4.11 -21.18
CA LEU A 190 -2.07 -3.10 -21.82
C LEU A 190 -2.00 -1.74 -21.10
N LEU A 191 -1.59 -1.73 -19.83
CA LEU A 191 -1.45 -0.52 -19.02
C LEU A 191 -0.06 0.11 -19.09
N GLU A 192 0.97 -0.64 -19.51
CA GLU A 192 2.37 -0.18 -19.53
C GLU A 192 2.56 1.16 -20.26
N ASN A 193 1.83 1.38 -21.36
CA ASN A 193 1.86 2.61 -22.15
C ASN A 193 0.58 3.46 -22.00
N ASN A 194 -0.29 3.14 -21.04
CA ASN A 194 -1.50 3.92 -20.80
C ASN A 194 -1.15 5.23 -20.08
N GLN A 195 -1.50 6.37 -20.67
CA GLN A 195 -1.14 7.70 -20.15
C GLN A 195 -1.75 8.01 -18.78
N ASP A 196 -2.89 7.38 -18.46
CA ASP A 196 -3.62 7.60 -17.21
C ASP A 196 -3.14 6.62 -16.12
N PHE A 197 -2.91 5.36 -16.49
CA PHE A 197 -2.70 4.25 -15.55
C PHE A 197 -1.39 3.45 -15.77
N SER A 198 -0.34 4.09 -16.28
CA SER A 198 0.98 3.44 -16.45
C SER A 198 1.68 3.08 -15.14
N GLN A 199 1.36 3.75 -14.04
CA GLN A 199 1.97 3.48 -12.73
C GLN A 199 1.41 2.19 -12.10
N SER A 200 2.27 1.46 -11.39
CA SER A 200 1.91 0.27 -10.61
C SER A 200 0.65 0.50 -9.77
N PHE A 201 -0.35 -0.36 -9.92
CA PHE A 201 -1.62 -0.34 -9.18
C PHE A 201 -2.51 0.91 -9.35
N SER A 202 -2.18 1.85 -10.23
CA SER A 202 -2.91 3.13 -10.37
C SER A 202 -4.37 2.97 -10.77
N ALA A 203 -4.68 2.07 -11.71
CA ALA A 203 -6.07 1.74 -12.08
C ALA A 203 -6.86 1.18 -10.90
N GLN A 204 -6.24 0.29 -10.10
CA GLN A 204 -6.85 -0.30 -8.91
C GLN A 204 -7.11 0.77 -7.84
N MET A 205 -6.16 1.67 -7.60
CA MET A 205 -6.34 2.79 -6.67
C MET A 205 -7.45 3.72 -7.13
N CYS A 206 -7.55 3.99 -8.44
CA CYS A 206 -8.64 4.80 -9.00
C CYS A 206 -10.01 4.13 -8.79
N ALA A 207 -10.14 2.84 -9.08
CA ALA A 207 -11.37 2.11 -8.82
C ALA A 207 -11.78 2.14 -7.34
N VAL A 208 -10.83 2.07 -6.41
CA VAL A 208 -11.09 2.16 -4.97
C VAL A 208 -11.46 3.59 -4.55
N TYR A 209 -10.86 4.63 -5.15
CA TYR A 209 -11.25 6.00 -4.88
C TYR A 209 -12.67 6.30 -5.35
N LEU A 210 -13.04 5.85 -6.55
CA LEU A 210 -14.40 5.99 -7.07
C LEU A 210 -15.42 5.16 -6.25
N LEU A 211 -15.02 3.99 -5.74
CA LEU A 211 -15.85 3.24 -4.78
C LEU A 211 -16.09 4.01 -3.48
N ARG A 212 -15.10 4.80 -3.02
CA ARG A 212 -15.28 5.67 -1.85
C ARG A 212 -16.38 6.68 -2.09
N GLU A 213 -16.34 7.35 -3.23
CA GLU A 213 -17.37 8.32 -3.64
C GLU A 213 -18.75 7.65 -3.70
N PHE A 214 -18.83 6.51 -4.38
CA PHE A 214 -20.06 5.70 -4.42
C PHE A 214 -20.58 5.37 -3.03
N SER A 215 -19.72 5.02 -2.08
CA SER A 215 -20.16 4.68 -0.72
C SER A 215 -20.83 5.85 0.00
N LEU A 216 -20.37 7.08 -0.25
CA LEU A 216 -20.95 8.32 0.29
C LEU A 216 -22.29 8.63 -0.40
N ASP A 217 -22.31 8.56 -1.72
CA ASP A 217 -23.52 8.76 -2.52
C ASP A 217 -24.61 7.75 -2.14
N TRP A 218 -24.23 6.50 -1.88
CA TRP A 218 -25.18 5.43 -1.55
C TRP A 218 -25.87 5.69 -0.21
N VAL A 219 -25.13 6.09 0.83
CA VAL A 219 -25.74 6.42 2.13
C VAL A 219 -26.58 7.69 2.06
N HIS A 220 -26.18 8.69 1.26
CA HIS A 220 -26.99 9.89 1.02
C HIS A 220 -28.29 9.56 0.28
N TYR A 221 -28.22 8.72 -0.76
CA TYR A 221 -29.39 8.27 -1.51
C TYR A 221 -30.38 7.57 -0.59
N LEU A 222 -29.94 6.58 0.21
CA LEU A 222 -30.82 5.87 1.14
C LEU A 222 -31.38 6.77 2.22
N ALA A 223 -30.57 7.69 2.77
CA ALA A 223 -31.05 8.67 3.73
C ALA A 223 -32.17 9.53 3.12
N LYS A 224 -32.05 9.95 1.85
CA LYS A 224 -33.10 10.69 1.13
C LYS A 224 -34.33 9.84 0.86
N GLN A 225 -34.17 8.57 0.49
CA GLN A 225 -35.31 7.65 0.28
C GLN A 225 -36.13 7.45 1.57
N TYR A 226 -35.46 7.33 2.73
CA TYR A 226 -36.14 7.09 4.00
C TYR A 226 -36.62 8.37 4.70
N GLY A 227 -35.85 9.45 4.60
CA GLY A 227 -36.10 10.71 5.31
C GLY A 227 -36.89 11.75 4.51
N GLY A 228 -37.00 11.59 3.19
CA GLY A 228 -37.61 12.59 2.32
C GLY A 228 -36.95 13.96 2.49
N ASP A 229 -37.73 14.99 2.75
CA ASP A 229 -37.21 16.37 2.91
C ASP A 229 -36.48 16.63 4.23
N LYS A 230 -36.56 15.70 5.19
CA LYS A 230 -35.78 15.79 6.43
C LYS A 230 -34.33 15.34 6.26
N ALA A 231 -34.04 14.58 5.20
CA ALA A 231 -32.73 14.00 5.02
C ALA A 231 -31.66 15.08 4.79
N ILE A 232 -30.52 14.94 5.47
CA ILE A 232 -29.36 15.82 5.29
C ILE A 232 -28.16 15.07 4.74
N SER A 233 -27.19 15.80 4.18
CA SER A 233 -25.91 15.23 3.77
C SER A 233 -24.98 15.06 4.98
N LEU A 234 -24.09 14.07 4.92
CA LEU A 234 -23.04 13.87 5.92
C LEU A 234 -22.11 15.08 5.95
N HIS A 235 -21.68 15.47 7.14
CA HIS A 235 -20.73 16.56 7.31
C HIS A 235 -19.44 16.32 6.51
N ARG A 236 -18.97 17.31 5.73
CA ARG A 236 -17.82 17.12 4.81
C ARG A 236 -16.56 16.64 5.52
N GLY A 237 -16.29 17.13 6.73
CA GLY A 237 -15.20 16.63 7.57
C GLY A 237 -15.28 15.13 7.88
N LEU A 238 -16.49 14.59 8.09
CA LEU A 238 -16.70 13.16 8.31
C LEU A 238 -16.60 12.38 7.00
N GLN A 239 -17.09 12.94 5.88
CA GLN A 239 -16.89 12.34 4.56
C GLN A 239 -15.40 12.20 4.22
N ARG A 240 -14.59 13.24 4.48
CA ARG A 240 -13.12 13.16 4.36
C ARG A 240 -12.51 12.11 5.27
N TYR A 241 -12.98 12.04 6.51
CA TYR A 241 -12.50 11.06 7.48
C TYR A 241 -12.85 9.61 7.12
N LEU A 242 -13.91 9.35 6.36
CA LEU A 242 -14.26 8.01 5.92
C LEU A 242 -13.44 7.64 4.68
N GLY A 243 -12.73 6.52 4.76
CA GLY A 243 -12.03 5.94 3.62
C GLY A 243 -12.72 4.66 3.12
N VAL A 244 -11.95 3.83 2.43
CA VAL A 244 -12.37 2.47 2.05
C VAL A 244 -11.55 1.47 2.85
N GLY A 245 -12.25 0.61 3.60
CA GLY A 245 -11.60 -0.44 4.35
C GLY A 245 -11.00 -1.48 3.43
N ASN A 246 -9.93 -2.14 3.88
CA ASN A 246 -9.40 -3.33 3.25
C ASN A 246 -8.91 -4.31 4.31
N ALA A 247 -9.07 -5.61 4.03
CA ALA A 247 -8.46 -6.67 4.82
C ALA A 247 -7.46 -7.42 3.93
N THR A 248 -6.18 -7.35 4.28
CA THR A 248 -5.10 -7.97 3.52
C THR A 248 -4.52 -9.13 4.31
N GLY A 249 -4.53 -10.31 3.71
CA GLY A 249 -3.86 -11.51 4.22
C GLY A 249 -2.54 -11.81 3.52
N LEU A 250 -2.04 -13.03 3.73
CA LEU A 250 -0.75 -13.53 3.20
C LEU A 250 -0.59 -13.43 1.68
N GLY A 251 -1.68 -13.29 0.91
CA GLY A 251 -1.64 -13.24 -0.56
C GLY A 251 -0.76 -12.12 -1.14
N MET A 252 -0.53 -11.04 -0.39
CA MET A 252 0.34 -9.94 -0.85
C MET A 252 1.83 -10.14 -0.56
N ALA A 253 2.20 -10.96 0.42
CA ALA A 253 3.60 -11.14 0.80
C ALA A 253 4.45 -11.75 -0.34
N PRO A 254 4.00 -12.81 -1.05
CA PRO A 254 4.76 -13.37 -2.17
C PRO A 254 5.01 -12.40 -3.32
N TYR A 255 4.17 -11.37 -3.50
CA TYR A 255 4.41 -10.35 -4.53
C TYR A 255 5.75 -9.66 -4.30
N LEU A 256 6.04 -9.25 -3.06
CA LEU A 256 7.27 -8.53 -2.73
C LEU A 256 8.52 -9.41 -2.96
N ILE A 257 8.38 -10.72 -2.84
CA ILE A 257 9.47 -11.68 -3.05
C ILE A 257 9.65 -11.99 -4.54
N ASN A 258 8.55 -12.14 -5.28
CA ASN A 258 8.56 -12.52 -6.70
C ASN A 258 8.85 -11.35 -7.65
N HIS A 259 8.63 -10.11 -7.22
CA HIS A 259 8.86 -8.88 -7.98
C HIS A 259 9.98 -8.02 -7.36
N PRO A 260 11.20 -8.58 -7.15
CA PRO A 260 12.22 -7.92 -6.33
C PRO A 260 12.79 -6.65 -6.98
N CYS A 261 12.77 -6.56 -8.31
CA CYS A 261 13.22 -5.35 -9.01
C CYS A 261 12.27 -4.18 -8.76
N ILE A 262 10.96 -4.44 -8.71
CA ILE A 262 9.95 -3.43 -8.38
C ILE A 262 10.08 -3.00 -6.91
N VAL A 263 10.29 -3.94 -5.99
CA VAL A 263 10.49 -3.62 -4.58
C VAL A 263 11.76 -2.80 -4.36
N ASP A 264 12.87 -3.20 -4.98
CA ASP A 264 14.09 -2.39 -4.99
C ASP A 264 13.83 -1.00 -5.54
N GLN A 265 13.10 -0.87 -6.65
CA GLN A 265 12.78 0.43 -7.24
C GLN A 265 11.97 1.29 -6.26
N TRP A 266 10.94 0.73 -5.63
CA TRP A 266 10.14 1.44 -4.63
C TRP A 266 10.99 1.95 -3.46
N MET A 267 11.85 1.09 -2.92
CA MET A 267 12.70 1.47 -1.79
C MET A 267 13.80 2.45 -2.20
N THR A 268 14.41 2.25 -3.36
CA THR A 268 15.43 3.16 -3.91
C THR A 268 14.86 4.54 -4.18
N THR A 269 13.71 4.62 -4.84
CA THR A 269 13.04 5.89 -5.13
C THR A 269 12.65 6.62 -3.85
N ARG A 270 12.12 5.89 -2.85
CA ARG A 270 11.83 6.45 -1.53
C ARG A 270 13.09 6.95 -0.82
N GLU A 271 14.16 6.18 -0.79
CA GLU A 271 15.39 6.56 -0.10
C GLU A 271 16.10 7.73 -0.78
N ARG A 272 15.99 7.87 -2.11
CA ARG A 272 16.45 9.08 -2.82
C ARG A 272 15.64 10.31 -2.41
N ALA A 273 14.31 10.21 -2.37
CA ALA A 273 13.48 11.31 -1.91
C ALA A 273 13.81 11.72 -0.47
N ILE A 274 14.02 10.73 0.41
CA ILE A 274 14.46 10.97 1.79
C ILE A 274 15.85 11.61 1.79
N SER A 275 16.82 11.12 1.02
CA SER A 275 18.17 11.69 1.04
C SER A 275 18.21 13.15 0.61
N GLU A 276 17.41 13.54 -0.39
CA GLU A 276 17.27 14.94 -0.81
C GLU A 276 16.67 15.79 0.32
N VAL A 277 15.61 15.32 0.99
CA VAL A 277 15.03 16.01 2.16
C VAL A 277 16.03 16.12 3.31
N LEU A 278 16.80 15.07 3.57
CA LEU A 278 17.81 15.06 4.64
C LEU A 278 18.98 16.01 4.34
N ALA A 279 19.24 16.31 3.07
CA ALA A 279 20.23 17.28 2.62
C ALA A 279 19.78 18.74 2.86
N MET A 280 18.47 18.98 2.91
CA MET A 280 17.91 20.33 3.09
C MET A 280 18.33 20.93 4.44
N PRO A 281 18.55 22.25 4.49
CA PRO A 281 18.86 22.94 5.74
C PRO A 281 17.71 22.77 6.73
N CYS A 282 18.07 22.57 8.00
CA CYS A 282 17.11 22.54 9.09
C CYS A 282 16.81 23.99 9.49
N GLU A 283 15.82 24.60 8.86
CA GLU A 283 15.48 26.02 9.05
C GLU A 283 14.43 26.20 10.15
N GLN A 284 14.61 27.24 10.97
CA GLN A 284 13.67 27.56 12.05
C GLN A 284 12.28 27.97 11.54
N SER A 285 12.16 28.43 10.29
CA SER A 285 10.89 28.70 9.60
C SER A 285 9.99 27.46 9.53
N GLU A 286 10.58 26.27 9.43
CA GLU A 286 9.85 25.01 9.32
C GLU A 286 9.33 24.48 10.66
N TYR A 287 9.71 25.10 11.79
CA TYR A 287 9.36 24.62 13.12
C TYR A 287 7.85 24.45 13.31
N LEU A 288 7.06 25.45 12.90
CA LEU A 288 5.60 25.42 13.08
C LEU A 288 4.94 24.33 12.23
N ALA A 289 5.40 24.16 10.99
CA ALA A 289 4.88 23.13 10.08
C ALA A 289 5.22 21.73 10.60
N LEU A 290 6.47 21.51 11.03
CA LEU A 290 6.92 20.24 11.56
C LEU A 290 6.24 19.90 12.89
N ASP A 291 6.11 20.86 13.82
CA ASP A 291 5.39 20.63 15.08
C ASP A 291 3.92 20.27 14.84
N ALA A 292 3.27 20.94 13.89
CA ALA A 292 1.89 20.65 13.52
C ALA A 292 1.73 19.22 12.96
N LEU A 293 2.64 18.79 12.07
CA LEU A 293 2.66 17.43 11.51
C LEU A 293 2.95 16.37 12.58
N LEU A 294 3.93 16.60 13.46
CA LEU A 294 4.23 15.69 14.57
C LEU A 294 3.07 15.61 15.56
N ASN A 295 2.42 16.73 15.87
CA ASN A 295 1.21 16.75 16.67
C ASN A 295 0.10 15.94 16.02
N LYS A 296 -0.07 16.06 14.70
CA LYS A 296 -1.04 15.28 13.93
C LYS A 296 -0.74 13.79 14.03
N GLY A 297 0.52 13.38 13.87
CA GLY A 297 0.97 12.00 14.08
C GLY A 297 0.67 11.47 15.48
N ILE A 298 0.94 12.26 16.53
CA ILE A 298 0.61 11.90 17.92
C ILE A 298 -0.89 11.71 18.11
N ARG A 299 -1.70 12.68 17.68
CA ARG A 299 -3.17 12.58 17.78
C ARG A 299 -3.71 11.42 16.98
N HIS A 300 -3.11 11.10 15.84
CA HIS A 300 -3.48 9.94 15.05
C HIS A 300 -3.21 8.65 15.83
N LEU A 301 -2.02 8.47 16.42
CA LEU A 301 -1.72 7.31 17.26
C LEU A 301 -2.67 7.18 18.46
N GLN A 302 -3.09 8.31 19.07
CA GLN A 302 -4.09 8.31 20.14
C GLN A 302 -5.48 7.86 19.67
N GLN A 303 -5.82 8.08 18.39
CA GLN A 303 -7.10 7.69 17.80
C GLN A 303 -7.07 6.31 17.14
N VAL A 304 -5.91 5.71 16.93
CA VAL A 304 -5.79 4.36 16.36
C VAL A 304 -6.17 3.33 17.42
N ILE A 305 -7.18 2.52 17.10
CA ILE A 305 -7.64 1.41 17.93
C ILE A 305 -7.16 0.11 17.28
N THR A 306 -6.54 -0.76 18.08
CA THR A 306 -6.20 -2.12 17.66
C THR A 306 -6.38 -3.11 18.81
N ILE A 307 -6.81 -4.32 18.47
CA ILE A 307 -6.92 -5.43 19.43
C ILE A 307 -5.59 -6.18 19.60
N ASN A 308 -4.62 -5.93 18.73
CA ASN A 308 -3.33 -6.60 18.79
C ASN A 308 -2.44 -5.95 19.85
N LYS A 309 -2.13 -6.71 20.92
CA LYS A 309 -1.34 -6.21 22.05
C LYS A 309 0.06 -5.75 21.66
N HIS A 310 0.71 -6.45 20.73
CA HIS A 310 2.05 -6.08 20.28
C HIS A 310 2.01 -4.75 19.53
N GLN A 311 1.10 -4.58 18.57
CA GLN A 311 0.92 -3.32 17.86
C GLN A 311 0.50 -2.17 18.78
N ALA A 312 -0.39 -2.43 19.75
CA ALA A 312 -0.77 -1.43 20.74
C ALA A 312 0.45 -0.94 21.55
N ASN A 313 1.34 -1.85 21.95
CA ASN A 313 2.58 -1.50 22.64
C ASN A 313 3.52 -0.67 21.75
N LEU A 314 3.70 -1.05 20.48
CA LEU A 314 4.49 -0.27 19.52
C LEU A 314 3.94 1.16 19.36
N ASN A 315 2.62 1.32 19.28
CA ASN A 315 1.96 2.62 19.18
C ASN A 315 2.20 3.48 20.44
N ILE A 316 2.14 2.88 21.64
CA ILE A 316 2.40 3.58 22.91
C ILE A 316 3.85 4.08 22.96
N VAL A 317 4.81 3.21 22.67
CA VAL A 317 6.24 3.57 22.65
C VAL A 317 6.52 4.66 21.61
N ALA A 318 5.92 4.57 20.43
CA ALA A 318 6.06 5.59 19.39
C ALA A 318 5.49 6.94 19.84
N LEU A 319 4.33 6.93 20.49
CA LEU A 319 3.69 8.13 21.03
C LEU A 319 4.58 8.80 22.09
N GLU A 320 5.13 8.03 23.03
CA GLU A 320 6.04 8.54 24.06
C GLU A 320 7.28 9.21 23.45
N HIS A 321 7.91 8.55 22.47
CA HIS A 321 9.07 9.09 21.76
C HIS A 321 8.74 10.36 20.98
N LEU A 322 7.61 10.41 20.27
CA LEU A 322 7.20 11.60 19.51
C LEU A 322 6.86 12.79 20.43
N VAL A 323 6.22 12.53 21.58
CA VAL A 323 5.95 13.58 22.58
C VAL A 323 7.26 14.14 23.14
N ASN A 324 8.24 13.28 23.43
CA ASN A 324 9.55 13.72 23.90
C ASN A 324 10.33 14.47 22.82
N LEU A 325 10.31 14.00 21.58
CA LEU A 325 10.89 14.70 20.43
C LEU A 325 10.32 16.11 20.30
N ARG A 326 8.99 16.27 20.33
CA ARG A 326 8.34 17.58 20.24
C ARG A 326 8.75 18.56 21.34
N LYS A 327 8.87 18.08 22.59
CA LYS A 327 9.34 18.92 23.72
C LYS A 327 10.74 19.49 23.48
N GLN A 328 11.58 18.76 22.75
CA GLN A 328 12.98 19.12 22.50
C GLN A 328 13.19 19.68 21.09
N LEU A 329 12.16 19.71 20.25
CA LEU A 329 12.25 19.99 18.81
C LEU A 329 12.95 21.32 18.52
N ASN A 330 12.58 22.38 19.26
CA ASN A 330 13.17 23.70 19.06
C ASN A 330 14.69 23.69 19.29
N MET A 331 15.15 23.06 20.37
CA MET A 331 16.58 22.95 20.68
C MET A 331 17.29 22.04 19.67
N LEU A 332 16.65 20.93 19.29
CA LEU A 332 17.18 19.99 18.31
C LEU A 332 17.40 20.66 16.95
N MET A 333 16.44 21.47 16.48
CA MET A 333 16.55 22.22 15.23
C MET A 333 17.66 23.27 15.29
N LEU A 334 17.77 24.05 16.38
CA LEU A 334 18.83 25.05 16.54
C LEU A 334 20.25 24.44 16.55
N GLN A 335 20.39 23.18 16.93
CA GLN A 335 21.67 22.46 17.00
C GLN A 335 21.97 21.66 15.73
N SER A 336 21.03 21.56 14.80
CA SER A 336 21.14 20.70 13.62
C SER A 336 21.32 21.55 12.37
N PRO A 337 22.41 21.39 11.60
CA PRO A 337 22.62 22.16 10.36
C PRO A 337 21.68 21.73 9.22
N ASN A 338 21.21 20.47 9.24
CA ASN A 338 20.33 19.87 8.23
C ASN A 338 19.44 18.80 8.88
N TRP A 339 18.45 18.32 8.14
CA TRP A 339 17.52 17.31 8.64
C TRP A 339 18.18 15.95 8.87
N LYS A 340 19.29 15.65 8.19
CA LYS A 340 20.11 14.47 8.48
C LYS A 340 20.54 14.43 9.96
N ALA A 341 21.05 15.54 10.49
CA ALA A 341 21.49 15.61 11.90
C ALA A 341 20.32 15.44 12.89
N VAL A 342 19.10 15.87 12.52
CA VAL A 342 17.87 15.64 13.29
C VAL A 342 17.53 14.14 13.32
N VAL A 343 17.55 13.48 12.15
CA VAL A 343 17.24 12.04 12.04
C VAL A 343 18.30 11.16 12.71
N GLU A 344 19.58 11.52 12.65
CA GLU A 344 20.66 10.81 13.34
C GLU A 344 20.49 10.85 14.87
N GLN A 345 20.05 11.98 15.44
CA GLN A 345 19.76 12.08 16.87
C GLN A 345 18.50 11.30 17.28
N SER A 346 17.66 10.95 16.31
CA SER A 346 16.40 10.22 16.52
C SER A 346 16.57 8.68 16.53
N GLN A 347 17.79 8.17 16.31
CA GLN A 347 18.07 6.72 16.20
C GLN A 347 17.73 5.91 17.46
N ALA A 348 17.69 6.55 18.63
CA ALA A 348 17.29 5.90 19.89
C ALA A 348 15.77 5.71 20.03
N MET A 349 14.96 6.36 19.19
CA MET A 349 13.51 6.17 19.18
C MET A 349 13.15 4.82 18.56
N SER A 350 11.92 4.37 18.80
CA SER A 350 11.34 3.22 18.11
C SER A 350 11.24 3.45 16.60
N LEU A 351 11.22 2.36 15.82
CA LEU A 351 11.15 2.41 14.36
C LEU A 351 9.88 3.16 13.89
N GLU A 352 8.76 2.95 14.56
CA GLU A 352 7.48 3.61 14.28
C GLU A 352 7.59 5.14 14.44
N ALA A 353 8.22 5.61 15.51
CA ALA A 353 8.43 7.05 15.72
C ALA A 353 9.38 7.64 14.68
N GLN A 354 10.44 6.92 14.32
CA GLN A 354 11.37 7.33 13.27
C GLN A 354 10.67 7.44 11.90
N GLU A 355 9.86 6.45 11.52
CA GLU A 355 9.15 6.48 10.24
C GLU A 355 8.05 7.55 10.19
N ILE A 356 7.42 7.89 11.33
CA ILE A 356 6.54 9.06 11.44
C ILE A 356 7.32 10.36 11.23
N LEU A 357 8.46 10.55 11.90
CA LEU A 357 9.31 11.72 11.70
C LEU A 357 9.74 11.86 10.23
N ILE A 358 10.23 10.79 9.62
CA ILE A 358 10.63 10.78 8.20
C ILE A 358 9.46 11.19 7.31
N SER A 359 8.27 10.65 7.56
CA SER A 359 7.08 10.99 6.78
C SER A 359 6.70 12.47 6.95
N CYS A 360 6.79 13.02 8.17
CA CYS A 360 6.59 14.45 8.41
C CYS A 360 7.62 15.31 7.65
N LEU A 361 8.90 14.92 7.65
CA LEU A 361 9.94 15.67 6.93
C LEU A 361 9.69 15.66 5.41
N MET A 362 9.24 14.54 4.85
CA MET A 362 8.85 14.47 3.44
C MET A 362 7.66 15.39 3.12
N GLU A 363 6.75 15.63 4.06
CA GLU A 363 5.60 16.54 3.88
C GLU A 363 6.01 18.02 3.86
N LEU A 364 7.17 18.39 4.41
CA LEU A 364 7.66 19.77 4.40
C LEU A 364 8.15 20.23 3.02
N TYR A 365 8.58 19.29 2.17
CA TYR A 365 9.26 19.59 0.90
C TYR A 365 8.55 18.96 -0.31
N PRO A 366 7.31 19.33 -0.62
CA PRO A 366 6.55 18.77 -1.74
C PRO A 366 7.30 18.89 -3.07
N GLU A 367 7.90 20.05 -3.36
CA GLU A 367 8.64 20.31 -4.60
C GLU A 367 9.89 19.42 -4.76
N VAL A 368 10.45 18.93 -3.64
CA VAL A 368 11.60 18.02 -3.65
C VAL A 368 11.13 16.56 -3.79
N VAL A 369 10.02 16.21 -3.14
CA VAL A 369 9.57 14.82 -2.99
C VAL A 369 8.67 14.36 -4.12
N ASP A 370 7.74 15.20 -4.57
CA ASP A 370 6.70 14.82 -5.54
C ASP A 370 7.27 14.35 -6.89
N PRO A 371 8.39 14.89 -7.44
CA PRO A 371 9.00 14.39 -8.68
C PRO A 371 9.43 12.91 -8.65
N PHE A 372 9.54 12.30 -7.47
CA PHE A 372 9.89 10.88 -7.34
C PHE A 372 8.70 9.94 -7.58
N GLU A 373 7.45 10.43 -7.56
CA GLU A 373 6.26 9.58 -7.73
C GLU A 373 6.21 8.86 -9.09
N GLU A 374 6.77 9.48 -10.13
CA GLU A 374 6.80 8.94 -11.50
C GLU A 374 7.90 7.87 -11.69
N GLN A 375 8.75 7.65 -10.69
CA GLN A 375 9.93 6.78 -10.76
C GLN A 375 9.73 5.42 -10.06
N MET A 376 8.48 4.99 -9.88
CA MET A 376 8.15 3.78 -9.09
C MET A 376 8.05 2.49 -9.91
N ASN A 377 8.15 2.57 -11.24
CA ASN A 377 8.18 1.42 -12.14
C ASN A 377 9.61 1.09 -12.58
N CYS A 378 9.89 -0.16 -12.93
CA CYS A 378 11.16 -0.58 -13.52
C CYS A 378 11.01 -1.84 -14.38
N ASP A 379 12.06 -2.20 -15.11
CA ASP A 379 12.20 -3.52 -15.75
C ASP A 379 12.45 -4.60 -14.69
N GLU A 380 11.70 -5.70 -14.80
CA GLU A 380 11.74 -6.84 -13.90
C GLU A 380 12.68 -7.97 -14.37
N ALA A 381 13.34 -7.80 -15.52
CA ALA A 381 14.21 -8.83 -16.08
C ALA A 381 15.40 -9.17 -15.17
N LEU A 382 15.40 -10.40 -14.64
CA LEU A 382 16.55 -10.96 -13.92
C LEU A 382 17.56 -11.53 -14.93
N SER A 383 18.81 -11.11 -14.88
CA SER A 383 19.85 -11.57 -15.80
C SER A 383 21.19 -11.85 -15.10
N LEU A 384 21.99 -12.71 -15.74
CA LEU A 384 23.38 -12.93 -15.38
C LEU A 384 24.21 -12.55 -16.62
N ALA A 385 25.05 -11.54 -16.49
CA ALA A 385 25.87 -11.09 -17.60
C ALA A 385 26.82 -12.21 -18.07
N SER A 386 27.13 -12.23 -19.36
CA SER A 386 28.15 -13.14 -19.91
C SER A 386 29.53 -12.83 -19.33
N GLY A 387 30.40 -13.84 -19.25
CA GLY A 387 31.79 -13.70 -18.82
C GLY A 387 32.00 -13.57 -17.30
N LYS A 388 30.95 -13.71 -16.48
CA LYS A 388 31.09 -13.75 -15.02
C LYS A 388 31.73 -15.04 -14.54
N LYS A 389 32.61 -14.92 -13.56
CA LYS A 389 33.30 -16.03 -12.90
C LYS A 389 32.56 -16.46 -11.64
N VAL A 390 32.85 -17.67 -11.18
CA VAL A 390 32.37 -18.17 -9.88
C VAL A 390 32.83 -17.26 -8.74
N SER A 391 34.08 -16.79 -8.78
CA SER A 391 34.65 -15.87 -7.80
C SER A 391 33.92 -14.52 -7.72
N ASP A 392 33.44 -13.99 -8.85
CA ASP A 392 32.65 -12.75 -8.87
C ASP A 392 31.35 -12.90 -8.06
N LEU A 393 30.68 -14.04 -8.19
CA LEU A 393 29.43 -14.32 -7.47
C LEU A 393 29.68 -14.58 -5.99
N ILE A 394 30.74 -15.30 -5.64
CA ILE A 394 31.15 -15.49 -4.23
C ILE A 394 31.36 -14.12 -3.57
N ALA A 395 32.17 -13.25 -4.18
CA ALA A 395 32.45 -11.91 -3.64
C ALA A 395 31.18 -11.06 -3.52
N LEU A 396 30.27 -11.12 -4.50
CA LEU A 396 29.00 -10.42 -4.45
C LEU A 396 28.12 -10.91 -3.29
N LEU A 397 28.03 -12.23 -3.10
CA LEU A 397 27.25 -12.84 -2.02
C LEU A 397 27.81 -12.48 -0.65
N GLU A 398 29.13 -12.53 -0.48
CA GLU A 398 29.81 -12.11 0.76
C GLU A 398 29.60 -10.63 1.08
N ALA A 399 29.45 -9.78 0.05
CA ALA A 399 29.21 -8.35 0.22
C ALA A 399 27.74 -7.97 0.44
N LYS A 400 26.78 -8.70 -0.14
CA LYS A 400 25.37 -8.26 -0.25
C LYS A 400 24.35 -9.21 0.36
N TYR A 401 24.73 -10.46 0.61
CA TYR A 401 23.82 -11.52 1.04
C TYR A 401 24.22 -12.18 2.36
N ARG A 402 25.01 -11.50 3.19
CA ARG A 402 25.41 -11.98 4.53
C ARG A 402 24.22 -12.42 5.38
N TRP A 403 23.12 -11.68 5.32
CA TRP A 403 21.86 -12.02 5.99
C TRP A 403 21.33 -13.43 5.64
N ALA A 404 21.68 -13.96 4.46
CA ALA A 404 21.29 -15.28 4.00
C ALA A 404 22.40 -16.32 4.20
N ILE A 405 23.65 -16.00 3.86
CA ILE A 405 24.76 -16.97 3.88
C ILE A 405 25.30 -17.25 5.28
N ASP A 406 25.18 -16.29 6.21
CA ASP A 406 25.62 -16.47 7.60
C ASP A 406 24.57 -17.24 8.43
N MET A 407 23.37 -17.47 7.88
CA MET A 407 22.30 -18.21 8.55
C MET A 407 22.44 -19.72 8.39
N ASP A 408 22.32 -20.45 9.49
CA ASP A 408 22.38 -21.92 9.49
C ASP A 408 21.03 -22.55 9.14
N PHE A 409 20.85 -22.92 7.87
CA PHE A 409 19.66 -23.63 7.38
C PHE A 409 19.68 -25.14 7.68
N THR A 410 20.62 -25.65 8.49
CA THR A 410 20.52 -27.01 9.05
C THR A 410 19.65 -27.05 10.30
N LEU A 411 19.44 -25.89 10.94
CA LEU A 411 18.62 -25.76 12.15
C LEU A 411 17.11 -25.76 11.80
N PRO A 412 16.27 -26.49 12.57
CA PRO A 412 14.83 -26.54 12.36
C PRO A 412 14.15 -25.17 12.43
N GLU A 413 14.57 -24.29 13.35
CA GLU A 413 13.99 -22.97 13.53
C GLU A 413 14.16 -22.05 12.31
N ASN A 414 15.19 -22.27 11.49
CA ASN A 414 15.41 -21.52 10.24
C ASN A 414 14.69 -22.14 9.04
N ASN A 415 14.03 -23.29 9.22
CA ASN A 415 13.22 -24.00 8.21
C ASN A 415 11.82 -24.35 8.74
N TYR A 416 11.34 -23.63 9.74
CA TYR A 416 10.12 -23.97 10.47
C TYR A 416 8.86 -23.89 9.59
N TRP A 417 8.75 -22.83 8.78
CA TRP A 417 7.63 -22.65 7.87
C TRP A 417 7.90 -23.23 6.48
N PHE A 418 6.83 -23.55 5.75
CA PHE A 418 6.81 -23.67 4.30
C PHE A 418 5.62 -22.92 3.72
N TRP A 419 5.83 -22.28 2.57
CA TRP A 419 4.78 -21.55 1.86
C TRP A 419 4.17 -22.44 0.78
N TYR A 420 2.85 -22.49 0.67
CA TYR A 420 2.18 -23.27 -0.38
C TYR A 420 0.96 -22.53 -0.93
N ARG A 421 0.38 -22.98 -2.05
CA ARG A 421 -0.92 -22.48 -2.53
C ARG A 421 -2.02 -23.47 -2.15
N SER A 422 -3.11 -22.97 -1.56
CA SER A 422 -4.28 -23.80 -1.30
C SER A 422 -4.99 -24.17 -2.61
N GLN A 423 -5.56 -25.37 -2.68
CA GLN A 423 -6.33 -25.81 -3.85
C GLN A 423 -7.66 -25.05 -3.99
N ASP A 424 -8.30 -24.71 -2.86
CA ASP A 424 -9.66 -24.15 -2.87
C ASP A 424 -9.75 -22.75 -3.47
N LYS A 425 -8.71 -21.92 -3.31
CA LYS A 425 -8.73 -20.50 -3.67
C LYS A 425 -7.41 -19.97 -4.27
N GLU A 426 -6.45 -20.86 -4.52
CA GLU A 426 -5.10 -20.53 -5.04
C GLU A 426 -4.34 -19.46 -4.23
N GLU A 427 -4.70 -19.30 -2.94
CA GLU A 427 -4.09 -18.31 -2.06
C GLU A 427 -2.82 -18.86 -1.40
N PRO A 428 -1.78 -18.03 -1.24
CA PRO A 428 -0.63 -18.34 -0.42
C PRO A 428 -1.00 -18.64 1.03
N ARG A 429 -0.47 -19.75 1.56
CA ARG A 429 -0.64 -20.23 2.93
C ARG A 429 0.72 -20.58 3.53
N LEU A 430 0.74 -20.68 4.86
CA LEU A 430 1.88 -21.07 5.67
C LEU A 430 1.53 -22.34 6.42
N GLY A 431 2.35 -23.37 6.27
CA GLY A 431 2.27 -24.61 7.04
C GLY A 431 3.52 -24.82 7.89
N ILE A 432 3.36 -25.49 9.03
CA ILE A 432 4.46 -25.88 9.91
C ILE A 432 5.12 -27.16 9.37
N ARG A 433 6.42 -27.09 9.14
CA ARG A 433 7.24 -28.20 8.64
C ARG A 433 7.23 -29.37 9.62
N GLY A 434 6.98 -30.58 9.13
CA GLY A 434 6.88 -31.81 9.89
C GLY A 434 5.54 -32.04 10.60
N GLU A 435 4.66 -31.03 10.63
CA GLU A 435 3.34 -31.12 11.29
C GLU A 435 2.19 -31.06 10.26
N GLU A 436 2.30 -30.19 9.26
CA GLU A 436 1.27 -29.99 8.24
C GLU A 436 1.64 -30.66 6.91
N VAL A 437 0.64 -31.20 6.20
CA VAL A 437 0.81 -31.77 4.86
C VAL A 437 1.03 -30.66 3.82
N GLY A 438 1.72 -30.97 2.72
CA GLY A 438 1.89 -30.04 1.59
C GLY A 438 3.30 -29.46 1.43
N GLU A 439 4.28 -29.91 2.22
CA GLU A 439 5.69 -29.53 2.05
C GLU A 439 6.21 -29.82 0.64
N GLU A 440 5.72 -30.89 0.00
CA GLU A 440 6.08 -31.26 -1.36
C GLU A 440 5.59 -30.24 -2.41
N ARG A 441 4.71 -29.31 -2.00
CA ARG A 441 4.15 -28.23 -2.82
C ARG A 441 4.70 -26.86 -2.39
N GLU A 442 5.82 -26.84 -1.67
CA GLU A 442 6.47 -25.61 -1.23
C GLU A 442 6.75 -24.68 -2.42
N LEU A 443 6.32 -23.43 -2.30
CA LEU A 443 6.63 -22.37 -3.24
C LEU A 443 8.09 -21.93 -3.06
N PRO A 444 8.78 -21.55 -4.14
CA PRO A 444 10.18 -21.14 -4.10
C PRO A 444 10.36 -19.69 -3.59
N LEU A 445 9.74 -19.36 -2.46
CA LEU A 445 9.82 -18.07 -1.78
C LEU A 445 11.00 -17.99 -0.80
N ASP A 446 11.69 -19.12 -0.58
CA ASP A 446 12.80 -19.31 0.34
C ASP A 446 14.13 -18.74 -0.19
N ILE A 447 14.13 -17.48 -0.64
CA ILE A 447 15.28 -16.84 -1.29
C ILE A 447 16.53 -16.95 -0.42
N GLY A 448 16.45 -16.67 0.88
CA GLY A 448 17.59 -16.83 1.79
C GLY A 448 18.20 -18.23 1.76
N ARG A 449 17.36 -19.28 1.79
CA ARG A 449 17.81 -20.69 1.72
C ARG A 449 18.37 -21.05 0.35
N GLN A 450 17.77 -20.55 -0.73
CA GLN A 450 18.28 -20.74 -2.09
C GLN A 450 19.65 -20.08 -2.27
N VAL A 451 19.84 -18.87 -1.73
CA VAL A 451 21.14 -18.16 -1.73
C VAL A 451 22.17 -18.92 -0.91
N TYR A 452 21.84 -19.36 0.29
CA TYR A 452 22.70 -20.19 1.13
C TYR A 452 23.19 -21.44 0.38
N ARG A 453 22.26 -22.21 -0.21
CA ARG A 453 22.61 -23.43 -0.99
C ARG A 453 23.47 -23.10 -2.20
N PHE A 454 23.18 -22.00 -2.89
CA PHE A 454 23.97 -21.55 -4.03
C PHE A 454 25.40 -21.16 -3.63
N TYR A 455 25.56 -20.39 -2.56
CA TYR A 455 26.86 -20.00 -2.03
C TYR A 455 27.72 -21.22 -1.69
N HIS A 456 27.17 -22.19 -0.95
CA HIS A 456 27.90 -23.42 -0.61
C HIS A 456 28.23 -24.30 -1.83
N ALA A 457 27.35 -24.33 -2.84
CA ALA A 457 27.63 -25.03 -4.09
C ALA A 457 28.80 -24.38 -4.85
N LEU A 458 28.86 -23.04 -4.92
CA LEU A 458 29.99 -22.32 -5.52
C LEU A 458 31.29 -22.61 -4.77
N ARG A 459 31.27 -22.54 -3.42
CA ARG A 459 32.44 -22.83 -2.57
C ARG A 459 32.96 -24.26 -2.80
N THR A 460 32.07 -25.24 -2.74
CA THR A 460 32.40 -26.66 -2.97
C THR A 460 32.98 -26.88 -4.37
N TYR A 461 32.43 -26.20 -5.38
CA TYR A 461 32.90 -26.27 -6.76
C TYR A 461 34.33 -25.74 -6.91
N THR A 462 34.69 -24.65 -6.21
CA THR A 462 36.05 -24.09 -6.22
C THR A 462 37.04 -24.88 -5.35
N GLU A 463 36.59 -25.47 -4.24
CA GLU A 463 37.44 -26.20 -3.31
C GLU A 463 37.80 -27.61 -3.81
N SER A 464 36.89 -28.26 -4.54
CA SER A 464 37.10 -29.61 -5.09
C SER A 464 38.07 -29.65 -6.28
N ARG A 465 38.39 -28.50 -6.89
CA ARG A 465 39.17 -28.40 -8.14
C ARG A 465 39.97 -27.10 -8.16
N SER A 466 41.24 -27.16 -7.76
CA SER A 466 42.13 -25.99 -7.65
C SER A 466 42.41 -25.28 -9.00
N ASP A 467 42.18 -25.96 -10.12
CA ASP A 467 42.23 -25.43 -11.48
C ASP A 467 40.99 -24.59 -11.88
N LEU A 468 39.94 -24.58 -11.04
CA LEU A 468 38.67 -23.92 -11.33
C LEU A 468 38.37 -22.69 -10.48
N ALA A 469 39.37 -22.15 -9.78
CA ALA A 469 39.25 -20.86 -9.11
C ALA A 469 38.80 -19.72 -10.06
N ASP A 470 39.09 -19.87 -11.36
CA ASP A 470 38.73 -18.95 -12.44
C ASP A 470 37.59 -19.45 -13.34
N ALA A 471 36.89 -20.52 -12.96
CA ALA A 471 35.82 -21.10 -13.76
C ALA A 471 34.70 -20.08 -14.05
N SER A 472 34.16 -20.15 -15.26
CA SER A 472 33.05 -19.32 -15.65
C SER A 472 31.76 -19.78 -14.98
N MET A 473 30.83 -18.84 -14.75
CA MET A 473 29.47 -19.17 -14.34
C MET A 473 28.75 -20.04 -15.36
N ALA A 474 29.12 -19.97 -16.64
CA ALA A 474 28.56 -20.83 -17.68
C ALA A 474 28.92 -22.30 -17.43
N GLU A 475 30.19 -22.60 -17.17
CA GLU A 475 30.66 -23.95 -16.83
C GLU A 475 30.01 -24.45 -15.54
N PHE A 476 29.99 -23.62 -14.49
CA PHE A 476 29.32 -23.97 -13.23
C PHE A 476 27.84 -24.32 -13.46
N LEU A 477 27.10 -23.50 -14.21
CA LEU A 477 25.66 -23.72 -14.46
C LEU A 477 25.37 -24.87 -15.44
N LEU A 478 26.35 -25.31 -16.24
CA LEU A 478 26.25 -26.56 -17.01
C LEU A 478 26.32 -27.77 -16.08
N HIS A 479 27.16 -27.73 -15.04
CA HIS A 479 27.27 -28.76 -14.03
C HIS A 479 26.12 -28.73 -13.00
N GLU A 480 25.69 -27.53 -12.59
CA GLU A 480 24.68 -27.30 -11.55
C GLU A 480 23.49 -26.45 -12.06
N PRO A 481 22.71 -26.94 -13.03
CA PRO A 481 21.66 -26.16 -13.70
C PRO A 481 20.54 -25.68 -12.77
N LYS A 482 20.33 -26.37 -11.64
CA LYS A 482 19.35 -26.00 -10.60
C LYS A 482 19.57 -24.60 -10.03
N HIS A 483 20.80 -24.08 -10.11
CA HIS A 483 21.15 -22.75 -9.59
C HIS A 483 20.96 -21.61 -10.60
N ARG A 484 20.49 -21.88 -11.83
CA ARG A 484 20.35 -20.85 -12.88
C ARG A 484 19.44 -19.69 -12.46
N ALA A 485 18.30 -19.97 -11.83
CA ALA A 485 17.34 -18.95 -11.43
C ALA A 485 17.93 -18.04 -10.33
N ILE A 486 18.46 -18.64 -9.27
CA ILE A 486 19.04 -17.89 -8.16
C ILE A 486 20.30 -17.12 -8.56
N ALA A 487 21.14 -17.67 -9.45
CA ALA A 487 22.31 -16.96 -9.98
C ALA A 487 21.93 -15.66 -10.72
N ARG A 488 20.88 -15.69 -11.55
CA ARG A 488 20.34 -14.50 -12.22
C ARG A 488 19.79 -13.48 -11.22
N ARG A 489 19.06 -13.96 -10.21
CA ARG A 489 18.51 -13.10 -9.14
C ARG A 489 19.63 -12.40 -8.39
N VAL A 490 20.55 -13.14 -7.75
CA VAL A 490 21.57 -12.53 -6.89
C VAL A 490 22.52 -11.62 -7.65
N TRP A 491 22.83 -11.95 -8.92
CA TRP A 491 23.62 -11.06 -9.75
C TRP A 491 22.87 -9.76 -10.04
N THR A 492 21.60 -9.83 -10.45
CA THR A 492 20.81 -8.62 -10.73
C THR A 492 20.60 -7.78 -9.48
N LEU A 493 20.10 -8.38 -8.40
CA LEU A 493 19.71 -7.67 -7.17
C LEU A 493 20.92 -7.23 -6.34
N GLY A 494 22.01 -8.00 -6.32
CA GLY A 494 23.26 -7.60 -5.66
C GLY A 494 23.93 -6.36 -6.29
N ASN A 495 23.56 -6.03 -7.53
CA ASN A 495 24.01 -4.83 -8.24
C ASN A 495 22.97 -3.70 -8.24
N LYS A 496 21.83 -3.86 -7.56
CA LYS A 496 20.88 -2.78 -7.32
C LYS A 496 21.15 -2.09 -5.97
N ALA A 497 20.51 -0.94 -5.74
CA ALA A 497 20.81 -0.10 -4.58
C ALA A 497 20.31 -0.71 -3.26
N MET A 498 19.09 -1.27 -3.27
CA MET A 498 18.47 -1.89 -2.09
C MET A 498 18.50 -3.43 -2.17
N GLY A 499 18.29 -4.00 -3.36
CA GLY A 499 18.39 -5.44 -3.59
C GLY A 499 17.22 -6.22 -2.99
N ASP A 500 17.52 -7.38 -2.40
CA ASP A 500 16.53 -8.28 -1.81
C ASP A 500 16.07 -7.81 -0.42
N ILE A 501 14.81 -8.11 -0.07
CA ILE A 501 14.35 -8.02 1.32
C ILE A 501 15.16 -9.01 2.16
N GLN A 502 15.75 -8.53 3.25
CA GLN A 502 16.69 -9.30 4.08
C GLN A 502 15.94 -10.11 5.13
N MET A 503 15.11 -11.05 4.67
CA MET A 503 14.22 -11.85 5.51
C MET A 503 14.35 -13.34 5.20
N ASN A 504 14.56 -14.17 6.22
CA ASN A 504 14.26 -15.60 6.10
C ASN A 504 12.76 -15.83 6.37
N VAL A 505 11.98 -15.96 5.29
CA VAL A 505 10.54 -16.19 5.36
C VAL A 505 10.13 -17.59 5.87
N LEU A 506 11.10 -18.46 6.13
CA LEU A 506 10.90 -19.79 6.69
C LEU A 506 11.16 -19.86 8.20
N ARG A 507 11.76 -18.81 8.78
CA ARG A 507 12.18 -18.81 10.18
C ARG A 507 10.98 -18.83 11.12
N GLN A 508 11.07 -19.50 12.26
CA GLN A 508 9.96 -19.69 13.20
C GLN A 508 9.28 -18.38 13.64
N ASP A 509 10.07 -17.34 13.88
CA ASP A 509 9.63 -16.00 14.28
C ASP A 509 9.40 -15.05 13.10
N ALA A 510 9.46 -15.54 11.85
CA ALA A 510 9.19 -14.73 10.67
C ALA A 510 7.75 -14.20 10.72
N LEU A 511 7.62 -12.87 10.64
CA LEU A 511 6.33 -12.19 10.61
C LEU A 511 6.05 -11.66 9.20
N PRO A 512 5.25 -12.37 8.37
CA PRO A 512 4.83 -11.88 7.05
C PRO A 512 4.15 -10.52 7.11
N MET A 513 3.62 -10.16 8.29
CA MET A 513 3.03 -8.86 8.58
C MET A 513 3.93 -7.68 8.18
N HIS A 514 5.25 -7.79 8.35
CA HIS A 514 6.19 -6.75 7.94
C HIS A 514 6.12 -6.47 6.42
N LEU A 515 6.03 -7.54 5.62
CA LEU A 515 5.88 -7.45 4.17
C LEU A 515 4.52 -6.83 3.78
N LEU A 516 3.45 -7.26 4.45
CA LEU A 516 2.11 -6.70 4.20
C LEU A 516 2.08 -5.20 4.49
N ARG A 517 2.60 -4.78 5.65
CA ARG A 517 2.65 -3.37 6.06
C ARG A 517 3.49 -2.53 5.10
N CYS A 518 4.65 -3.02 4.67
CA CYS A 518 5.49 -2.36 3.68
C CYS A 518 4.72 -2.04 2.39
N LYS A 519 4.11 -3.06 1.77
CA LYS A 519 3.38 -2.88 0.51
C LYS A 519 2.18 -1.95 0.67
N LEU A 520 1.43 -2.10 1.76
CA LEU A 520 0.26 -1.28 2.04
C LEU A 520 0.64 0.18 2.35
N ALA A 521 1.77 0.42 3.00
CA ALA A 521 2.31 1.77 3.21
C ALA A 521 2.67 2.45 1.88
N ILE A 522 3.30 1.72 0.95
CA ILE A 522 3.61 2.22 -0.41
C ILE A 522 2.33 2.50 -1.20
N PHE A 523 1.31 1.66 -1.07
CA PHE A 523 0.01 1.96 -1.67
C PHE A 523 -0.60 3.22 -1.06
N GLY A 524 -0.32 3.48 0.22
CA GLY A 524 -0.75 4.65 0.98
C GLY A 524 -1.93 4.37 1.90
N ALA A 525 -2.03 3.13 2.39
CA ALA A 525 -2.98 2.75 3.42
C ALA A 525 -2.60 3.37 4.78
N THR A 526 -3.58 3.46 5.67
CA THR A 526 -3.40 3.90 7.06
C THR A 526 -4.17 2.99 8.02
N LYS A 527 -4.11 3.30 9.34
CA LYS A 527 -4.80 2.58 10.42
C LYS A 527 -4.53 1.07 10.38
N PHE A 528 -3.25 0.71 10.37
CA PHE A 528 -2.83 -0.69 10.44
C PHE A 528 -3.29 -1.34 11.73
N ASP A 529 -4.24 -2.25 11.60
CA ASP A 529 -4.87 -2.97 12.71
C ASP A 529 -4.72 -4.49 12.47
N PRO A 530 -3.59 -5.08 12.93
CA PRO A 530 -3.35 -6.50 12.80
C PRO A 530 -4.42 -7.30 13.55
N ARG A 531 -4.98 -8.32 12.90
CA ARG A 531 -5.99 -9.19 13.50
C ARG A 531 -5.47 -10.59 13.81
N SER A 532 -4.35 -10.95 13.19
CA SER A 532 -3.43 -12.01 13.60
C SER A 532 -2.06 -11.76 12.96
N ASP A 533 -1.12 -12.67 13.12
CA ASP A 533 0.21 -12.58 12.47
C ASP A 533 0.16 -12.79 10.95
N ARG A 534 -1.03 -13.11 10.41
CA ARG A 534 -1.23 -13.48 9.00
C ARG A 534 -2.10 -12.49 8.21
N TRP A 535 -2.78 -11.55 8.87
CA TRP A 535 -3.60 -10.55 8.16
C TRP A 535 -3.87 -9.27 8.98
N VAL A 536 -4.06 -8.17 8.26
CA VAL A 536 -4.20 -6.81 8.79
C VAL A 536 -5.37 -6.09 8.13
N ARG A 537 -6.07 -5.27 8.92
CA ARG A 537 -7.04 -4.30 8.41
C ARG A 537 -6.36 -2.96 8.22
N VAL A 538 -6.70 -2.28 7.13
CA VAL A 538 -6.23 -0.93 6.81
C VAL A 538 -7.35 -0.12 6.17
N THR A 539 -7.14 1.19 6.04
CA THR A 539 -8.05 2.09 5.33
C THR A 539 -7.30 2.84 4.24
N PHE A 540 -7.85 2.84 3.02
CA PHE A 540 -7.37 3.65 1.88
C PHE A 540 -8.15 4.96 1.77
N PHE A 541 -7.52 6.00 1.21
CA PHE A 541 -8.13 7.31 0.94
C PHE A 541 -8.71 8.03 2.16
N GLN A 542 -8.33 7.60 3.36
CA GLN A 542 -8.77 8.23 4.59
C GLN A 542 -8.11 9.60 4.75
N GLY A 543 -8.92 10.66 4.85
CA GLY A 543 -8.46 12.05 4.88
C GLY A 543 -8.31 12.70 3.51
N SER A 544 -8.36 11.92 2.43
CA SER A 544 -8.22 12.44 1.05
C SER A 544 -9.39 13.38 0.68
N PRO A 545 -9.21 14.25 -0.34
CA PRO A 545 -10.25 15.19 -0.75
C PRO A 545 -11.48 14.44 -1.25
N LEU A 546 -12.65 15.08 -1.14
CA LEU A 546 -13.86 14.63 -1.83
C LEU A 546 -13.73 14.88 -3.33
N LEU A 547 -14.55 14.20 -4.14
CA LEU A 547 -14.44 14.28 -5.58
C LEU A 547 -14.57 15.72 -6.11
N ASP A 548 -15.46 16.50 -5.52
CA ASP A 548 -15.69 17.92 -5.80
C ASP A 548 -14.62 18.86 -5.19
N GLU A 549 -13.67 18.35 -4.40
CA GLU A 549 -12.57 19.11 -3.79
C GLU A 549 -11.23 18.92 -4.50
N ILE A 550 -11.10 17.93 -5.41
CA ILE A 550 -9.83 17.60 -6.06
C ILE A 550 -9.23 18.81 -6.80
N HIS A 551 -10.09 19.64 -7.38
CA HIS A 551 -9.71 20.81 -8.19
C HIS A 551 -9.73 22.12 -7.39
N ASP A 552 -10.00 22.08 -6.08
CA ASP A 552 -9.97 23.28 -5.24
C ASP A 552 -8.53 23.76 -5.10
N GLN A 553 -8.25 24.97 -5.61
CA GLN A 553 -6.93 25.59 -5.53
C GLN A 553 -6.48 25.85 -4.08
N ASN A 554 -7.42 25.88 -3.12
CA ASN A 554 -7.12 26.01 -1.70
C ASN A 554 -6.86 24.66 -1.02
N TYR A 555 -7.08 23.54 -1.71
CA TYR A 555 -6.83 22.23 -1.16
C TYR A 555 -5.33 22.03 -0.92
N GLN A 556 -4.99 21.64 0.30
CA GLN A 556 -3.63 21.27 0.66
C GLN A 556 -3.52 19.75 0.75
N ASP A 557 -2.59 19.18 -0.02
CA ASP A 557 -2.23 17.76 0.06
C ASP A 557 -1.45 17.46 1.35
N ASN A 558 -2.13 17.55 2.49
CA ASN A 558 -1.57 17.38 3.84
C ASN A 558 -2.30 16.29 4.65
N TRP A 559 -3.02 15.40 3.96
CA TRP A 559 -3.95 14.44 4.58
C TRP A 559 -3.30 13.17 5.14
N ILE A 560 -1.98 13.17 5.33
CA ILE A 560 -1.29 12.18 6.18
C ILE A 560 -1.87 12.20 7.61
N PHE A 561 -1.81 11.07 8.30
CA PHE A 561 -2.28 10.91 9.68
C PHE A 561 -3.71 11.46 9.89
N PRO A 562 -4.71 10.89 9.20
CA PRO A 562 -6.07 11.40 9.25
C PRO A 562 -6.60 11.42 10.69
N LEU A 563 -7.27 12.51 11.04
CA LEU A 563 -7.85 12.75 12.35
C LEU A 563 -9.36 12.89 12.24
N LEU A 564 -10.08 12.46 13.27
CA LEU A 564 -11.48 12.84 13.43
C LEU A 564 -11.63 14.36 13.43
N PRO A 565 -12.66 14.92 12.78
CA PRO A 565 -13.02 16.33 12.92
C PRO A 565 -13.23 16.70 14.39
N SER A 566 -12.84 17.91 14.80
CA SER A 566 -13.15 18.43 16.14
C SER A 566 -14.62 18.80 16.25
N ASP A 567 -15.17 18.76 17.46
CA ASP A 567 -16.55 19.20 17.72
C ASP A 567 -16.81 20.63 17.21
N GLU A 568 -15.83 21.53 17.37
CA GLU A 568 -15.89 22.90 16.83
C GLU A 568 -16.03 22.92 15.30
N SER A 569 -15.28 22.07 14.60
CA SER A 569 -15.35 21.98 13.13
C SER A 569 -16.70 21.44 12.65
N LEU A 570 -17.31 20.53 13.41
CA LEU A 570 -18.63 19.97 13.12
C LEU A 570 -19.74 21.00 13.31
N ILE A 571 -19.59 21.90 14.29
CA ILE A 571 -20.54 22.98 14.55
C ILE A 571 -20.42 24.10 13.52
N GLN A 572 -19.21 24.53 13.16
CA GLN A 572 -19.00 25.67 12.25
C GLN A 572 -19.55 25.43 10.83
N GLN A 573 -19.49 24.21 10.30
CA GLN A 573 -20.05 23.92 8.96
C GLN A 573 -21.59 23.82 8.97
N SER A 574 -22.19 23.50 10.13
CA SER A 574 -23.65 23.44 10.28
C SER A 574 -24.33 24.82 10.18
N THR A 575 -23.63 25.90 10.51
CA THR A 575 -24.17 27.27 10.47
C THR A 575 -24.07 27.96 9.11
N PHE A 576 -23.18 27.51 8.21
CA PHE A 576 -23.02 28.08 6.86
C PHE A 576 -23.82 27.36 5.78
N GLY A 577 -24.33 26.15 6.02
CA GLY A 577 -25.14 25.37 5.06
C GLY A 577 -26.56 25.87 4.82
N GLY A 578 -26.97 26.97 5.45
CA GLY A 578 -28.32 27.56 5.31
C GLY A 578 -28.45 28.62 4.20
N ALA A 579 -27.40 28.90 3.43
CA ALA A 579 -27.35 30.05 2.52
C ALA A 579 -26.84 29.70 1.11
N THR A 580 -27.42 28.68 0.47
CA THR A 580 -27.48 28.57 -1.00
C THR A 580 -28.58 27.58 -1.35
N GLN A 581 -29.76 28.11 -1.70
CA GLN A 581 -30.81 27.41 -2.46
C GLN A 581 -30.59 27.64 -3.96
#